data_AF-A0A847WZM4-F1
#
_entry.id   AF-A0A847WZM4-F1
#
_cell.length_a   1.000
_cell.length_b   1.000
_cell.length_c   1.000
_cell.angle_alpha   90.00
_cell.angle_beta   90.00
_cell.angle_gamma   90.00
#
_symmetry.space_group_name_H-M   'P 1'
#
loop_
_entity.id
_entity.type
_entity.pdbx_description
1 polymer ?
#
loop_
_entity_poly.entity_id
_entity_poly.type
_entity_poly.pdbx_seq_one_letter_code
_entity_poly.pdbx_strand_id
1 'polypeptide(L)'
;MRMSSRSNHARLVALEKEMEAAAAEFDFEKAAALRDEIARLKGETEETVILDDDGYSIEVSVGQAPPGQIGLGSNTPVRRPPKGWVKPKKPDLMTKNVKGRGER
;
A
#
# COMPACT_ATOMS: atom_id res chain seq x y z
N MET A 1 15.21 2.99 -5.22
CA MET A 1 15.55 1.84 -6.09
C MET A 1 14.48 0.77 -5.89
N ARG A 2 13.59 0.50 -6.86
CA ARG A 2 12.53 -0.51 -6.70
C ARG A 2 13.13 -1.88 -7.03
N MET A 3 13.39 -2.71 -6.02
CA MET A 3 13.91 -4.06 -6.23
C MET A 3 12.86 -4.93 -6.95
N SER A 4 13.33 -5.85 -7.79
CA SER A 4 12.48 -6.77 -8.56
C SER A 4 11.76 -7.76 -7.62
N SER A 5 10.55 -8.18 -7.95
CA SER A 5 9.80 -9.15 -7.15
C SER A 5 10.57 -10.47 -6.96
N ARG A 6 11.35 -10.89 -7.97
CA ARG A 6 12.20 -12.08 -7.89
C ARG A 6 13.37 -11.92 -6.93
N SER A 7 13.96 -10.73 -6.84
CA SER A 7 15.08 -10.46 -5.92
C SER A 7 14.62 -10.38 -4.46
N ASN A 8 13.40 -9.90 -4.21
CA ASN A 8 12.82 -9.92 -2.86
C ASN A 8 12.54 -11.36 -2.40
N HIS A 9 11.99 -12.20 -3.29
CA HIS A 9 11.72 -13.60 -2.95
C HIS A 9 13.00 -14.38 -2.59
N ALA A 10 14.07 -14.24 -3.37
CA ALA A 10 15.35 -14.87 -3.07
C ALA A 10 15.94 -14.41 -1.71
N ARG A 11 15.76 -13.12 -1.37
CA ARG A 11 16.19 -12.56 -0.09
C ARG A 11 15.38 -13.10 1.09
N LEU A 12 14.06 -13.26 0.92
CA LEU A 12 13.19 -13.84 1.96
C LEU A 12 13.59 -15.28 2.31
N VAL A 13 13.82 -16.12 1.30
CA VAL A 13 14.25 -17.52 1.50
C VAL A 13 15.60 -17.59 2.23
N ALA A 14 16.53 -16.69 1.92
CA ALA A 14 17.82 -16.64 2.60
C ALA A 14 17.66 -16.26 4.09
N LEU A 15 16.84 -15.25 4.38
CA LEU A 15 16.58 -14.79 5.75
C LEU A 15 15.85 -15.85 6.60
N GLU A 16 14.89 -16.57 6.01
CA GLU A 16 14.19 -17.67 6.70
C GLU A 16 15.17 -18.79 7.11
N LYS A 17 16.11 -19.15 6.23
CA LYS A 17 17.14 -20.14 6.53
C LYS A 17 18.11 -19.67 7.63
N GLU A 18 18.48 -18.39 7.63
CA GLU A 18 19.32 -17.80 8.68
C GLU A 18 18.60 -17.76 10.04
N MET A 19 17.28 -17.51 10.04
CA MET A 19 16.45 -17.50 11.24
C MET A 19 16.35 -18.91 11.85
N GLU A 20 16.12 -19.93 11.02
CA GLU A 20 16.11 -21.33 11.48
C GLU A 20 17.45 -21.76 12.07
N ALA A 21 18.57 -21.35 11.46
CA ALA A 21 19.90 -21.64 11.97
C ALA A 21 20.14 -20.95 13.34
N ALA A 22 19.75 -19.68 13.48
CA ALA A 22 19.84 -18.97 14.75
C ALA A 22 18.97 -19.61 15.84
N ALA A 23 17.75 -20.03 15.49
CA ALA A 23 16.86 -20.74 16.42
C ALA A 23 17.43 -22.10 16.86
N ALA A 24 18.10 -22.83 15.95
CA ALA A 24 18.77 -24.09 16.28
C ALA A 24 19.99 -23.90 17.21
N GLU A 25 20.65 -22.75 17.12
CA GLU A 25 21.74 -22.34 18.03
C GLU A 25 21.24 -21.70 19.34
N PHE A 26 19.92 -21.63 19.55
CA PHE A 26 19.26 -20.95 20.68
C PHE A 26 19.56 -19.44 20.76
N ASP A 27 19.96 -18.82 19.65
CA ASP A 27 20.13 -17.36 19.53
C ASP A 27 18.81 -16.71 19.12
N PHE A 28 17.91 -16.57 20.10
CA PHE A 28 16.56 -16.04 19.87
C PHE A 28 16.54 -14.53 19.58
N GLU A 29 17.53 -13.78 20.06
CA GLU A 29 17.65 -12.35 19.76
C GLU A 29 17.93 -12.14 18.27
N LYS A 30 18.86 -12.93 17.72
CA LYS A 30 19.16 -12.89 16.29
C LYS A 30 17.98 -13.42 15.47
N ALA A 31 17.30 -14.46 15.91
CA ALA A 31 16.10 -14.97 15.24
C ALA A 31 14.97 -13.93 15.21
N ALA A 32 14.77 -13.17 16.31
CA ALA A 32 13.79 -12.09 16.37
C ALA A 32 14.12 -10.94 15.40
N ALA A 33 15.39 -10.51 15.36
CA ALA A 33 15.82 -9.48 14.42
C ALA A 33 15.63 -9.91 12.94
N LEU A 34 15.89 -11.18 12.63
CA LEU A 34 15.66 -11.74 11.30
C LEU A 34 14.17 -11.82 10.93
N ARG A 35 13.31 -12.20 11.89
CA ARG A 35 11.85 -12.19 11.74
C ARG A 35 11.34 -10.78 11.39
N ASP A 36 11.83 -9.75 12.08
CA ASP A 36 11.37 -8.38 11.86
C ASP A 36 11.80 -7.85 10.47
N GLU A 37 12.99 -8.23 9.99
CA GLU A 37 13.44 -7.91 8.64
C GLU A 37 12.63 -8.66 7.56
N ILE A 38 12.24 -9.91 7.82
CA ILE A 38 11.32 -10.67 6.95
C ILE A 38 9.96 -9.97 6.87
N ALA A 39 9.38 -9.59 8.01
CA ALA A 39 8.09 -8.91 8.09
C ALA A 39 8.13 -7.58 7.32
N ARG A 40 9.19 -6.78 7.50
CA ARG A 40 9.43 -5.55 6.74
C ARG A 40 9.48 -5.78 5.22
N LEU A 41 10.15 -6.85 4.78
CA LEU A 41 10.27 -7.19 3.35
C LEU A 41 8.97 -7.75 2.76
N LYS A 42 8.15 -8.46 3.56
CA LYS A 42 6.81 -8.92 3.19
C LYS A 42 5.78 -7.78 3.18
N GLY A 43 6.08 -6.67 3.87
CA GLY A 43 5.11 -5.57 4.07
C GLY A 43 4.13 -5.86 5.20
N GLU A 44 4.47 -6.82 6.07
CA GLU A 44 3.77 -7.14 7.31
C GLU A 44 4.32 -6.20 8.40
N THR A 45 3.63 -5.09 8.66
CA THR A 45 3.84 -4.30 9.89
C THR A 45 2.93 -4.85 11.00
N GLU A 46 3.29 -4.65 12.28
CA GLU A 46 2.50 -5.14 13.44
C GLU A 46 1.03 -4.67 13.46
N GLU A 47 0.68 -3.66 12.65
CA GLU A 47 -0.69 -3.16 12.41
C GLU A 47 -1.56 -4.09 11.54
N THR A 48 -1.03 -5.23 11.09
CA THR A 48 -1.72 -6.13 10.15
C THR A 48 -2.48 -7.27 10.81
N VAL A 49 -2.34 -7.52 12.11
CA VAL A 49 -3.11 -8.54 12.82
C VAL A 49 -4.16 -7.86 13.68
N ILE A 50 -5.41 -7.86 13.20
CA ILE A 50 -6.57 -7.32 13.91
C ILE A 50 -7.41 -8.49 14.39
N LEU A 51 -7.95 -8.41 15.61
CA LEU A 51 -8.96 -9.34 16.09
C LEU A 51 -10.30 -8.99 15.43
N ASP A 52 -10.95 -9.96 14.79
CA ASP A 52 -12.33 -9.79 14.34
C ASP A 52 -13.29 -9.67 15.54
N ASP A 53 -14.55 -9.33 15.30
CA ASP A 53 -15.58 -9.21 16.34
C ASP A 53 -15.74 -10.52 17.16
N ASP A 54 -15.38 -11.66 16.56
CA ASP A 54 -15.40 -13.00 17.17
C ASP A 54 -14.07 -13.41 17.86
N GLY A 55 -13.07 -12.51 17.91
CA GLY A 55 -11.79 -12.75 18.58
C GLY A 55 -10.78 -13.59 17.79
N TYR A 56 -11.02 -13.84 16.51
CA TYR A 56 -10.07 -14.52 15.63
C TYR A 56 -9.06 -13.52 15.03
N SER A 57 -7.79 -13.93 14.97
CA SER A 57 -6.73 -13.14 14.34
C SER A 57 -6.90 -13.14 12.82
N ILE A 58 -7.11 -11.96 12.23
CA ILE A 58 -7.17 -11.78 10.77
C ILE A 58 -5.96 -10.96 10.31
N GLU A 59 -5.29 -11.45 9.27
CA GLU A 59 -4.22 -10.74 8.57
C GLU A 59 -4.83 -9.73 7.58
N VAL A 60 -4.77 -8.44 7.93
CA VAL A 60 -5.20 -7.31 7.11
C VAL A 60 -3.97 -6.53 6.66
N SER A 61 -3.54 -6.73 5.41
CA SER A 61 -2.47 -5.92 4.82
C SER A 61 -3.00 -4.54 4.42
N VAL A 62 -2.91 -3.52 5.29
CA VAL A 62 -3.18 -2.13 4.92
C VAL A 62 -1.90 -1.50 4.37
N GLY A 63 -1.79 -1.43 3.03
CA GLY A 63 -0.70 -0.66 2.42
C GLY A 63 -0.78 0.81 2.81
N GLN A 64 0.35 1.41 3.22
CA GLN A 64 0.46 2.85 3.45
C GLN A 64 -0.01 3.60 2.20
N ALA A 65 -1.11 4.34 2.34
CA ALA A 65 -1.63 5.14 1.24
C ALA A 65 -0.61 6.25 0.90
N PRO A 66 -0.33 6.51 -0.38
CA PRO A 66 0.62 7.53 -0.78
C PRO A 66 0.26 8.91 -0.17
N PRO A 67 1.27 9.74 0.14
CA PRO A 67 1.04 11.03 0.78
C PRO A 67 0.07 11.89 -0.07
N GLY A 68 -1.01 12.34 0.57
CA GLY A 68 -2.10 13.10 -0.08
C GLY A 68 -3.38 12.30 -0.37
N GLN A 69 -3.39 10.98 -0.13
CA GLN A 69 -4.57 10.11 -0.33
C GLN A 69 -5.31 9.74 0.98
N ILE A 70 -4.87 10.29 2.11
CA ILE A 70 -5.47 10.18 3.44
C ILE A 70 -6.39 11.39 3.66
N GLY A 71 -7.52 11.40 2.98
CA GLY A 71 -8.55 12.43 3.13
C GLY A 71 -9.95 11.86 2.96
N LEU A 72 -10.90 12.37 3.74
CA LEU A 72 -12.33 12.05 3.61
C LEU A 72 -12.75 12.37 2.15
N GLY A 73 -13.05 11.33 1.36
CA GLY A 73 -13.34 11.44 -0.09
C GLY A 73 -12.31 10.78 -1.03
N SER A 74 -11.20 10.25 -0.51
CA SER A 74 -10.18 9.58 -1.33
C SER A 74 -10.63 8.21 -1.87
N ASN A 75 -11.69 7.65 -1.28
CA ASN A 75 -12.34 6.42 -1.72
C ASN A 75 -13.73 6.69 -2.33
N THR A 76 -13.93 7.84 -2.99
CA THR A 76 -15.17 8.10 -3.72
C THR A 76 -15.16 7.30 -5.03
N PRO A 77 -16.15 6.44 -5.29
CA PRO A 77 -16.26 5.74 -6.58
C PRO A 77 -16.45 6.78 -7.69
N VAL A 78 -15.44 6.90 -8.56
CA VAL A 78 -15.53 7.77 -9.74
C VAL A 78 -16.50 7.11 -10.72
N ARG A 79 -17.64 7.75 -10.98
CA ARG A 79 -18.57 7.32 -12.03
C ARG A 79 -17.86 7.43 -13.38
N ARG A 80 -17.45 6.29 -13.95
CA ARG A 80 -16.90 6.26 -15.30
C ARG A 80 -18.02 6.60 -16.30
N PRO A 81 -17.84 7.61 -17.15
CA PRO A 81 -18.81 7.90 -18.18
C PRO A 81 -18.87 6.71 -19.18
N PRO A 82 -20.02 6.49 -19.84
CA PRO A 82 -20.14 5.47 -20.88
C PRO A 82 -19.11 5.64 -21.99
N LYS A 83 -18.74 4.53 -22.65
CA LYS A 83 -17.79 4.55 -23.76
C LYS A 83 -18.31 5.45 -24.89
N GLY A 84 -17.51 6.45 -25.28
CA GLY A 84 -17.87 7.42 -26.31
C GLY A 84 -18.61 8.67 -25.82
N TRP A 85 -18.82 8.84 -24.52
CA TRP A 85 -19.38 10.07 -23.98
C TRP A 85 -18.40 11.24 -24.10
N VAL A 86 -18.84 12.32 -24.75
CA VAL A 86 -18.09 13.58 -24.87
C VAL A 86 -18.66 14.60 -23.91
N LYS A 87 -17.82 15.16 -23.04
CA LYS A 87 -18.22 16.21 -22.10
C LYS A 87 -18.69 17.45 -22.90
N PRO A 88 -19.89 18.00 -22.62
CA PRO A 88 -20.34 19.21 -23.31
C PRO A 88 -19.44 20.39 -22.97
N LYS A 89 -19.21 21.26 -23.96
CA LYS A 89 -18.45 22.51 -23.77
C LYS A 89 -19.19 23.38 -22.75
N LYS A 90 -18.45 23.89 -21.75
CA LYS A 90 -19.02 24.81 -20.77
C LYS A 90 -19.59 26.04 -21.50
N PRO A 91 -20.83 26.47 -21.20
CA PRO A 91 -21.39 27.67 -21.81
C PRO A 91 -20.48 28.85 -21.51
N ASP A 92 -20.40 29.77 -22.47
CA ASP A 92 -19.63 30.99 -22.29
C ASP A 92 -20.18 31.74 -21.08
N LEU A 93 -19.31 32.04 -20.13
CA LEU A 93 -19.69 32.89 -19.01
C LEU A 93 -19.75 34.28 -19.64
N MET A 94 -20.97 34.82 -19.79
CA MET A 94 -21.26 36.16 -20.35
C MET A 94 -20.72 37.30 -19.46
N THR A 95 -19.55 37.13 -18.87
CA THR A 95 -18.88 38.07 -17.98
C THR A 95 -17.49 38.33 -18.53
N LYS A 96 -17.21 39.59 -18.88
CA LYS A 96 -15.98 40.06 -19.54
C LYS A 96 -14.69 39.88 -18.71
N ASN A 97 -14.74 39.19 -17.56
CA ASN A 97 -13.68 39.23 -16.55
C ASN A 97 -13.31 37.86 -15.96
N VAL A 98 -13.39 36.78 -16.75
CA VAL A 98 -12.90 35.46 -16.30
C VAL A 98 -11.94 34.89 -17.34
N LYS A 99 -10.63 35.01 -17.07
CA LYS A 99 -9.60 34.21 -17.76
C LYS A 99 -9.78 32.75 -17.36
N GLY A 100 -10.13 31.88 -18.32
CA GLY A 100 -10.19 30.43 -18.09
C GLY A 100 -8.82 29.93 -17.61
N ARG A 101 -8.77 29.19 -16.50
CA ARG A 101 -7.56 28.41 -16.16
C ARG A 101 -7.43 27.35 -17.25
N GLY A 102 -6.36 27.43 -18.03
CA GLY A 102 -6.04 26.46 -19.07
C GLY A 102 -6.07 25.04 -18.50
N GLU A 103 -6.68 24.13 -19.25
CA GLU A 103 -6.62 22.69 -18.99
C GLU A 103 -5.15 22.25 -18.91
N ARG A 104 -4.79 21.59 -17.80
CA ARG A 104 -3.55 20.84 -17.62
C ARG A 104 -3.84 19.37 -17.82
#